data_AF-A0A3S1T9N9-F1
#
_entry.id   AF-A0A3S1T9N9-F1
#
_cell.length_a   1.000
_cell.length_b   1.000
_cell.length_c   1.000
_cell.angle_alpha   90.00
_cell.angle_beta   90.00
_cell.angle_gamma   90.00
#
_symmetry.space_group_name_H-M   'P 1'
#
loop_
_entity.id
_entity.type
_entity.pdbx_description
1 polymer ?
#
loop_
_entity_poly.entity_id
_entity_poly.type
_entity_poly.pdbx_seq_one_letter_code
_entity_poly.pdbx_strand_id
1 'polypeptide(L)'
;MGKRSAKQTLQLSEFPSGPKPHPTSSPVEYVSGGVVMREIESADVIEMRDETFANVLDEINARQSQTRMSLILAVLFGIAGLIAGAMLGGGVALIGIAAFLPGMLIGNWLDSYRRVSVLYYDLEQDAEAAYGRLVAAFDTLTRCAASWHVAAGGKIEDLTTWKRNAGATMLVDKKSTTLQASLPTVVRSNVTPPSIHVGRQILYFMPDMILVKDGNQYGAVGYGDLRTQFAPSNFIETGKVPSDAEIVSYTWAHPNKNGGPDKRFRDNRQIPVCRYEALRFSSPSGLNELVEFSKTNVSQPFCQALLALAQMHRNAGGQSGLLKAR
;
A
#
# COMPACT_ATOMS: atom_id res chain seq x y z
N MET A 1 -63.39 40.40 24.17
CA MET A 1 -61.94 40.64 24.09
C MET A 1 -61.24 39.90 25.21
N GLY A 2 -60.71 38.70 24.96
CA GLY A 2 -60.01 37.88 25.95
C GLY A 2 -58.67 37.44 25.37
N LYS A 3 -57.58 37.92 25.97
CA LYS A 3 -56.19 37.65 25.58
C LYS A 3 -55.82 36.20 25.92
N ARG A 4 -55.36 35.44 24.92
CA ARG A 4 -54.69 34.13 25.12
C ARG A 4 -53.25 34.37 25.57
N SER A 5 -52.88 33.84 26.73
CA SER A 5 -51.50 33.73 27.21
C SER A 5 -51.08 32.27 27.13
N ALA A 6 -50.17 31.96 26.21
CA ALA A 6 -49.60 30.63 26.03
C ALA A 6 -48.39 30.47 26.95
N LYS A 7 -48.45 29.53 27.90
CA LYS A 7 -47.28 29.04 28.64
C LYS A 7 -46.56 28.02 27.74
N GLN A 8 -45.35 28.37 27.33
CA GLN A 8 -44.47 27.52 26.52
C GLN A 8 -43.63 26.65 27.47
N THR A 9 -43.82 25.34 27.39
CA THR A 9 -43.01 24.33 28.10
C THR A 9 -41.66 24.22 27.39
N LEU A 10 -40.57 24.43 28.13
CA LEU A 10 -39.19 24.24 27.70
C LEU A 10 -38.95 22.78 27.32
N GLN A 11 -38.72 22.49 26.04
CA GLN A 11 -38.10 21.25 25.59
C GLN A 11 -36.57 21.41 25.72
N LEU A 12 -35.96 20.55 26.54
CA LEU A 12 -34.52 20.43 26.66
C LEU A 12 -33.97 19.86 25.33
N SER A 13 -33.13 20.63 24.66
CA SER A 13 -32.48 20.23 23.40
C SER A 13 -31.57 19.02 23.63
N GLU A 14 -31.83 17.93 22.91
CA GLU A 14 -30.87 16.83 22.75
C GLU A 14 -29.60 17.35 22.07
N PHE A 15 -28.46 17.14 22.74
CA PHE A 15 -27.14 17.40 22.19
C PHE A 15 -26.88 16.47 20.99
N PRO A 16 -26.21 16.94 19.92
CA PRO A 16 -25.85 16.06 18.80
C PRO A 16 -24.91 14.96 19.30
N SER A 17 -25.27 13.72 18.97
CA SER A 17 -24.49 12.51 19.23
C SER A 17 -23.05 12.68 18.75
N GLY A 18 -22.09 12.46 19.65
CA GLY A 18 -20.67 12.43 19.33
C GLY A 18 -20.34 11.39 18.24
N PRO A 19 -19.13 11.46 17.65
CA PRO A 19 -18.71 10.56 16.59
C PRO A 19 -18.78 9.12 17.10
N LYS A 20 -19.49 8.27 16.33
CA LYS A 20 -19.55 6.83 16.61
C LYS A 20 -18.15 6.24 16.43
N PRO A 21 -17.62 5.46 17.39
CA PRO A 21 -16.38 4.73 17.16
C PRO A 21 -16.63 3.69 16.06
N HIS A 22 -15.87 3.80 14.97
CA HIS A 22 -15.80 2.77 13.93
C HIS A 22 -14.92 1.61 14.45
N PRO A 23 -15.26 0.35 14.10
CA PRO A 23 -14.59 -0.81 14.67
C PRO A 23 -13.16 -0.90 14.15
N THR A 24 -12.19 -0.80 15.05
CA THR A 24 -10.82 -1.27 14.82
C THR A 24 -10.91 -2.73 14.36
N SER A 25 -10.55 -3.00 13.11
CA SER A 25 -10.63 -4.35 12.56
C SER A 25 -9.67 -5.26 13.34
N SER A 26 -10.22 -6.18 14.12
CA SER A 26 -9.43 -7.25 14.74
C SER A 26 -8.63 -7.99 13.66
N PRO A 27 -7.38 -8.41 13.92
CA PRO A 27 -6.60 -9.17 12.96
C PRO A 27 -7.38 -10.42 12.52
N VAL A 28 -7.55 -10.61 11.21
CA VAL A 28 -8.21 -11.79 10.67
C VAL A 28 -7.31 -13.00 10.92
N GLU A 29 -7.84 -13.99 11.65
CA GLU A 29 -7.18 -15.28 11.87
C GLU A 29 -7.77 -16.32 10.92
N TYR A 30 -6.91 -17.07 10.23
CA TYR A 30 -7.32 -18.21 9.40
C TYR A 30 -6.36 -19.38 9.54
N VAL A 31 -6.81 -20.60 9.20
CA VAL A 31 -5.97 -21.79 9.31
C VAL A 31 -5.38 -22.15 7.95
N SER A 32 -4.06 -22.27 7.87
CA SER A 32 -3.34 -22.75 6.69
C SER A 32 -2.33 -23.83 7.08
N GLY A 33 -2.38 -24.99 6.42
CA GLY A 33 -1.45 -26.09 6.70
C GLY A 33 -1.48 -26.61 8.15
N GLY A 34 -2.58 -26.41 8.88
CA GLY A 34 -2.71 -26.74 10.31
C GLY A 34 -2.08 -25.71 11.26
N VAL A 35 -1.75 -24.51 10.78
CA VAL A 35 -1.22 -23.38 11.55
C VAL A 35 -2.25 -22.26 11.58
N VAL A 36 -2.46 -21.65 12.75
CA VAL A 36 -3.26 -20.41 12.86
C VAL A 36 -2.40 -19.25 12.35
N MET A 37 -2.82 -18.70 11.22
CA MET A 37 -2.19 -17.56 10.56
C MET A 37 -2.87 -16.28 11.01
N ARG A 38 -2.07 -15.29 11.39
CA ARG A 38 -2.52 -13.92 11.69
C ARG A 38 -2.13 -13.02 10.53
N GLU A 39 -3.13 -12.35 9.97
CA GLU A 39 -2.92 -11.37 8.92
C GLU A 39 -2.15 -10.15 9.44
N ILE A 40 -1.15 -9.74 8.67
CA ILE A 40 -0.36 -8.53 8.88
C ILE A 40 -0.80 -7.57 7.78
N GLU A 41 -1.91 -6.90 8.02
CA GLU A 41 -2.47 -5.92 7.10
C GLU A 41 -2.72 -4.61 7.85
N SER A 42 -2.63 -3.52 7.10
CA SER A 42 -3.03 -2.21 7.58
C SER A 42 -4.55 -2.09 7.75
N ALA A 43 -4.96 -1.20 8.67
CA ALA A 43 -6.35 -0.80 8.83
C ALA A 43 -6.90 -0.09 7.58
N ASP A 44 -8.18 0.27 7.61
CA ASP A 44 -8.80 1.04 6.53
C ASP A 44 -8.05 2.37 6.32
N VAL A 45 -7.72 2.65 5.06
CA VAL A 45 -6.99 3.83 4.64
C VAL A 45 -7.76 5.12 4.92
N ILE A 46 -9.08 5.06 5.08
CA ILE A 46 -9.89 6.20 5.54
C ILE A 46 -9.44 6.69 6.94
N GLU A 47 -8.95 5.78 7.80
CA GLU A 47 -8.47 6.12 9.15
C GLU A 47 -7.04 6.70 9.12
N MET A 48 -6.29 6.47 8.03
CA MET A 48 -4.97 7.05 7.79
C MET A 48 -5.12 8.50 7.31
N ARG A 49 -5.61 9.37 8.19
CA ARG A 49 -5.90 10.77 7.89
C ARG A 49 -5.30 11.68 8.96
N ASP A 50 -4.21 12.36 8.60
CA ASP A 50 -3.68 13.50 9.34
C ASP A 50 -4.49 14.76 8.97
N GLU A 51 -4.80 15.62 9.94
CA GLU A 51 -5.46 16.91 9.72
C GLU A 51 -4.69 17.78 8.73
N THR A 52 -3.35 17.66 8.73
CA THR A 52 -2.44 18.40 7.84
C THR A 52 -2.71 18.09 6.36
N PHE A 53 -3.05 16.83 6.06
CA PHE A 53 -3.23 16.35 4.69
C PHE A 53 -4.70 16.16 4.29
N ALA A 54 -5.64 16.47 5.20
CA ALA A 54 -7.07 16.27 5.00
C ALA A 54 -7.60 16.87 3.69
N ASN A 55 -7.25 18.12 3.39
CA ASN A 55 -7.71 18.80 2.17
C ASN A 55 -7.14 18.15 0.89
N VAL A 56 -5.85 17.79 0.92
CA VAL A 56 -5.18 17.12 -0.19
C VAL A 56 -5.80 15.75 -0.45
N LEU A 57 -6.05 14.98 0.61
CA LEU A 57 -6.70 13.67 0.52
C LEU A 57 -8.14 13.77 0.02
N ASP A 58 -8.90 14.75 0.49
CA ASP A 58 -10.27 14.98 0.01
C ASP A 58 -10.27 15.32 -1.48
N GLU A 59 -9.32 16.13 -1.95
CA GLU A 59 -9.17 16.41 -3.37
C GLU A 59 -8.82 15.14 -4.17
N ILE A 60 -7.79 14.39 -3.75
CA ILE A 60 -7.36 13.17 -4.45
C ILE A 60 -8.49 12.15 -4.50
N ASN A 61 -9.21 11.94 -3.40
CA ASN A 61 -10.34 11.02 -3.33
C ASN A 61 -11.54 11.50 -4.16
N ALA A 62 -11.80 12.81 -4.18
CA ALA A 62 -12.81 13.40 -5.06
C ALA A 62 -12.47 13.17 -6.54
N ARG A 63 -11.20 13.29 -6.93
CA ARG A 63 -10.73 13.03 -8.32
C ARG A 63 -10.78 11.54 -8.68
N GLN A 64 -10.42 10.67 -7.73
CA GLN A 64 -10.46 9.22 -7.91
C GLN A 64 -11.90 8.68 -8.05
N SER A 65 -12.87 9.25 -7.31
CA SER A 65 -14.28 8.84 -7.34
C SER A 65 -15.07 9.33 -8.55
N GLN A 66 -14.53 10.25 -9.36
CA GLN A 66 -15.18 10.65 -10.60
C GLN A 66 -15.42 9.44 -11.50
N THR A 67 -16.43 9.51 -12.38
CA THR A 67 -16.66 8.50 -13.41
C THR A 67 -15.65 8.67 -14.54
N ARG A 68 -15.33 7.58 -15.26
CA ARG A 68 -14.41 7.62 -16.40
C ARG A 68 -15.19 8.12 -17.62
N MET A 69 -14.98 9.36 -18.01
CA MET A 69 -15.61 9.96 -19.20
C MET A 69 -15.21 9.22 -20.47
N SER A 70 -14.03 8.61 -20.50
CA SER A 70 -13.60 7.66 -21.52
C SER A 70 -14.63 6.57 -21.81
N LEU A 71 -15.18 5.93 -20.77
CA LEU A 71 -16.20 4.90 -20.92
C LEU A 71 -17.54 5.50 -21.37
N ILE A 72 -17.95 6.61 -20.76
CA ILE A 72 -19.23 7.26 -21.06
C ILE A 72 -19.26 7.71 -22.53
N LEU A 73 -18.24 8.44 -22.99
CA LEU A 73 -18.18 8.96 -24.35
C LEU A 73 -17.95 7.85 -25.39
N ALA A 74 -17.16 6.82 -25.08
CA ALA A 74 -17.00 5.68 -25.97
C ALA A 74 -18.34 4.96 -26.21
N VAL A 75 -19.13 4.75 -25.15
CA VAL A 75 -20.47 4.14 -25.26
C VAL A 75 -21.43 5.05 -26.01
N LEU A 76 -21.48 6.35 -25.69
CA LEU A 76 -22.37 7.30 -26.36
C LEU A 76 -22.07 7.41 -27.87
N PHE A 77 -20.80 7.53 -28.25
CA PHE A 77 -20.41 7.57 -29.66
C PHE A 77 -20.66 6.23 -30.35
N GLY A 78 -20.41 5.11 -29.67
CA GLY A 78 -20.75 3.79 -30.19
C GLY A 78 -22.23 3.64 -30.50
N ILE A 79 -23.11 4.03 -29.57
CA ILE A 79 -24.58 4.01 -29.76
C ILE A 79 -24.98 4.93 -30.92
N ALA A 80 -24.44 6.16 -30.96
CA ALA A 80 -24.71 7.08 -32.06
C ALA A 80 -24.27 6.51 -33.42
N GLY A 81 -23.12 5.83 -33.47
CA GLY A 81 -22.63 5.15 -34.66
C GLY A 81 -23.51 3.98 -35.10
N LEU A 82 -24.03 3.18 -34.16
CA LEU A 82 -24.98 2.11 -34.46
C LEU A 82 -26.28 2.67 -35.07
N ILE A 83 -26.83 3.75 -34.49
CA ILE A 83 -28.03 4.42 -35.00
C ILE A 83 -27.77 4.97 -36.40
N ALA A 84 -26.63 5.65 -36.62
CA ALA A 84 -26.27 6.19 -37.93
C ALA A 84 -26.14 5.08 -39.00
N GLY A 85 -25.49 3.97 -38.67
CA GLY A 85 -25.37 2.83 -39.59
C GLY A 85 -26.72 2.19 -39.94
N ALA A 86 -27.67 2.17 -38.99
CA ALA A 86 -29.02 1.67 -39.25
C ALA A 86 -29.78 2.61 -40.20
N MET A 87 -29.66 3.93 -40.02
CA MET A 87 -30.28 4.94 -40.89
C MET A 87 -29.71 4.92 -42.32
N LEU A 88 -28.42 4.60 -42.47
CA LEU A 88 -27.75 4.48 -43.77
C LEU A 88 -28.02 3.14 -44.48
N GLY A 89 -28.79 2.23 -43.87
CA GLY A 89 -29.22 0.98 -44.48
C GLY A 89 -28.15 -0.13 -44.55
N GLY A 90 -27.04 0.00 -43.82
CA GLY A 90 -25.97 -1.00 -43.81
C GLY A 90 -24.76 -0.60 -42.95
N GLY A 91 -23.90 -1.56 -42.62
CA GLY A 91 -22.64 -1.29 -41.91
C GLY A 91 -22.77 -0.95 -40.43
N VAL A 92 -23.93 -1.22 -39.79
CA VAL A 92 -24.25 -0.91 -38.38
C VAL A 92 -23.08 -1.22 -37.43
N ALA A 93 -22.61 -2.47 -37.41
CA ALA A 93 -21.53 -2.90 -36.52
C ALA A 93 -20.20 -2.18 -36.80
N LEU A 94 -19.85 -1.99 -38.08
CA LEU A 94 -18.59 -1.34 -38.47
C LEU A 94 -18.59 0.14 -38.07
N ILE A 95 -19.69 0.86 -38.31
CA ILE A 95 -19.80 2.28 -37.97
C ILE A 95 -19.85 2.49 -36.45
N GLY A 96 -20.55 1.62 -35.72
CA GLY A 96 -20.56 1.65 -34.25
C GLY A 96 -19.16 1.46 -33.64
N ILE A 97 -18.41 0.46 -34.12
CA ILE A 97 -17.03 0.21 -33.68
C ILE A 97 -16.11 1.37 -34.08
N ALA A 98 -16.25 1.89 -35.30
CA ALA A 98 -15.46 3.04 -35.76
C ALA A 98 -15.72 4.31 -34.93
N ALA A 99 -16.96 4.53 -34.47
CA ALA A 99 -17.33 5.67 -33.63
C ALA A 99 -16.89 5.49 -32.16
N PHE A 100 -16.74 4.27 -31.67
CA PHE A 100 -16.28 3.99 -30.30
C PHE A 100 -14.88 4.56 -30.02
N LEU A 101 -13.94 4.40 -30.96
CA LEU A 101 -12.56 4.86 -30.82
C LEU A 101 -12.44 6.38 -30.58
N PRO A 102 -13.01 7.27 -31.42
CA PRO A 102 -12.93 8.71 -31.17
C PRO A 102 -13.63 9.11 -29.86
N GLY A 103 -14.75 8.48 -29.50
CA GLY A 103 -15.40 8.70 -28.19
C GLY A 103 -14.48 8.36 -27.02
N MET A 104 -13.78 7.22 -27.10
CA MET A 104 -12.79 6.80 -26.10
C MET A 104 -11.60 7.75 -26.03
N LEU A 105 -11.06 8.20 -27.18
CA LEU A 105 -9.92 9.13 -27.22
C LEU A 105 -10.27 10.50 -26.62
N ILE A 106 -11.42 11.07 -27.00
CA ILE A 106 -11.90 12.35 -26.44
C ILE A 106 -12.16 12.20 -24.94
N GLY A 107 -12.78 11.09 -24.51
CA GLY A 107 -13.04 10.87 -23.10
C GLY A 107 -11.77 10.62 -22.28
N ASN A 108 -10.75 9.93 -22.82
CA ASN A 108 -9.43 9.82 -22.19
C ASN A 108 -8.76 11.18 -22.05
N TRP A 109 -8.84 12.03 -23.08
CA TRP A 109 -8.33 13.39 -23.04
C TRP A 109 -9.02 14.19 -21.94
N LEU A 110 -10.35 14.18 -21.86
CA LEU A 110 -11.10 14.86 -20.77
C LEU A 110 -10.79 14.29 -19.38
N ASP A 111 -10.70 12.96 -19.25
CA ASP A 111 -10.34 12.30 -17.99
C ASP A 111 -8.96 12.76 -17.50
N SER A 112 -8.01 12.99 -18.42
CA SER A 112 -6.66 13.44 -18.08
C SER A 112 -6.62 14.83 -17.41
N TYR A 113 -7.61 15.69 -17.67
CA TYR A 113 -7.73 17.00 -16.99
C TYR A 113 -8.63 16.96 -15.76
N ARG A 114 -9.69 16.14 -15.78
CA ARG A 114 -10.73 16.18 -14.73
C ARG A 114 -10.39 15.33 -13.51
N ARG A 115 -9.68 14.22 -13.72
CA ARG A 115 -9.44 13.18 -12.70
C ARG A 115 -8.04 13.24 -12.09
N VAL A 116 -7.37 14.38 -12.21
CA VAL A 116 -6.01 14.56 -11.75
C VAL A 116 -5.98 15.65 -10.68
N SER A 117 -5.33 15.36 -9.56
CA SER A 117 -4.87 16.34 -8.58
C SER A 117 -3.38 16.61 -8.82
N VAL A 118 -2.97 17.87 -8.72
CA VAL A 118 -1.59 18.29 -8.94
C VAL A 118 -0.94 18.51 -7.58
N LEU A 119 0.15 17.80 -7.32
CA LEU A 119 1.00 17.99 -6.15
C LEU A 119 2.33 18.58 -6.61
N TYR A 120 2.47 19.89 -6.46
CA TYR A 120 3.72 20.57 -6.77
C TYR A 120 4.56 20.77 -5.50
N TYR A 121 5.80 20.29 -5.55
CA TYR A 121 6.76 20.40 -4.46
C TYR A 121 7.85 21.40 -4.82
N ASP A 122 7.88 22.51 -4.08
CA ASP A 122 9.00 23.45 -4.08
C ASP A 122 9.86 23.16 -2.84
N LEU A 123 10.88 22.32 -3.02
CA LEU A 123 11.72 21.86 -1.91
C LEU A 123 12.91 22.81 -1.74
N GLU A 124 13.11 23.30 -0.52
CA GLU A 124 14.35 23.99 -0.17
C GLU A 124 15.54 23.01 -0.20
N GLN A 125 16.75 23.57 -0.29
CA GLN A 125 17.98 22.79 -0.47
C GLN A 125 18.15 21.65 0.55
N ASP A 126 17.82 21.89 1.82
CA ASP A 126 17.91 20.88 2.87
C ASP A 126 16.87 19.76 2.69
N ALA A 127 15.65 20.12 2.29
CA ALA A 127 14.55 19.18 2.08
C ALA A 127 14.78 18.34 0.81
N GLU A 128 15.27 18.97 -0.26
CA GLU A 128 15.68 18.30 -1.49
C GLU A 128 16.80 17.30 -1.21
N ALA A 129 17.82 17.70 -0.43
CA ALA A 129 18.92 16.80 -0.06
C ALA A 129 18.44 15.62 0.81
N ALA A 130 17.53 15.87 1.77
CA ALA A 130 16.96 14.81 2.60
C ALA A 130 16.10 13.83 1.79
N TYR A 131 15.25 14.35 0.91
CA TYR A 131 14.45 13.52 0.03
C TYR A 131 15.32 12.74 -0.98
N GLY A 132 16.36 13.36 -1.52
CA GLY A 132 17.35 12.70 -2.38
C GLY A 132 18.04 11.52 -1.68
N ARG A 133 18.36 11.63 -0.39
CA ARG A 133 18.87 10.51 0.42
C ARG A 133 17.85 9.38 0.56
N LEU A 134 16.57 9.70 0.73
CA LEU A 134 15.51 8.70 0.76
C LEU A 134 15.43 7.93 -0.56
N VAL A 135 15.42 8.65 -1.69
CA VAL A 135 15.37 8.05 -3.03
C VAL A 135 16.59 7.17 -3.29
N ALA A 136 17.80 7.62 -2.93
CA ALA A 136 19.03 6.83 -3.08
C ALA A 136 19.04 5.58 -2.19
N ALA A 137 18.54 5.69 -0.95
CA ALA A 137 18.40 4.54 -0.06
C ALA A 137 17.37 3.54 -0.58
N PHE A 138 16.27 4.03 -1.15
CA PHE A 138 15.26 3.19 -1.79
C PHE A 138 15.82 2.44 -3.01
N ASP A 139 16.64 3.09 -3.84
CA ASP A 139 17.31 2.44 -4.97
C ASP A 139 18.13 1.23 -4.51
N THR A 140 18.75 1.30 -3.33
CA THR A 140 19.46 0.15 -2.73
C THR A 140 18.52 -1.03 -2.45
N LEU A 141 17.29 -0.78 -2.01
CA LEU A 141 16.27 -1.81 -1.82
C LEU A 141 15.87 -2.44 -3.15
N THR A 142 15.67 -1.63 -4.20
CA THR A 142 15.26 -2.12 -5.53
C THR A 142 16.30 -3.02 -6.21
N ARG A 143 17.57 -2.93 -5.80
CA ARG A 143 18.67 -3.75 -6.31
C ARG A 143 18.73 -5.14 -5.68
N CYS A 144 17.90 -5.45 -4.69
CA CYS A 144 17.80 -6.81 -4.16
C CYS A 144 17.26 -7.75 -5.25
N ALA A 145 17.82 -8.96 -5.35
CA ALA A 145 17.38 -9.93 -6.37
C ALA A 145 15.94 -10.40 -6.15
N ALA A 146 15.44 -10.33 -4.92
CA ALA A 146 14.04 -10.56 -4.61
C ALA A 146 13.56 -9.71 -3.42
N SER A 147 12.28 -9.35 -3.47
CA SER A 147 11.55 -8.64 -2.42
C SER A 147 10.16 -9.23 -2.28
N TRP A 148 9.69 -9.39 -1.05
CA TRP A 148 8.37 -9.96 -0.75
C TRP A 148 7.59 -9.09 0.21
N HIS A 149 6.28 -9.01 0.01
CA HIS A 149 5.32 -8.60 1.03
C HIS A 149 4.93 -9.82 1.87
N VAL A 150 4.97 -9.69 3.19
CA VAL A 150 4.55 -10.72 4.12
C VAL A 150 3.14 -10.41 4.59
N ALA A 151 2.16 -11.12 4.03
CA ALA A 151 0.74 -10.89 4.28
C ALA A 151 0.25 -11.52 5.59
N ALA A 152 0.85 -12.63 6.02
CA ALA A 152 0.46 -13.29 7.26
C ALA A 152 1.60 -14.11 7.87
N GLY A 153 1.54 -14.31 9.19
CA GLY A 153 2.47 -15.17 9.91
C GLY A 153 1.76 -16.00 10.98
N GLY A 154 2.21 -17.22 11.22
CA GLY A 154 1.64 -18.13 12.21
C GLY A 154 2.70 -19.00 12.86
N LYS A 155 2.64 -19.18 14.18
CA LYS A 155 3.60 -20.00 14.91
C LYS A 155 3.27 -21.48 14.73
N ILE A 156 4.30 -22.29 14.45
CA ILE A 156 4.15 -23.74 14.34
C ILE A 156 4.34 -24.35 15.72
N GLU A 157 3.29 -24.96 16.27
CA GLU A 157 3.30 -25.56 17.60
C GLU A 157 3.32 -27.09 17.58
N ASP A 158 2.73 -27.71 16.55
CA ASP A 158 2.67 -29.16 16.41
C ASP A 158 3.92 -29.75 15.73
N LEU A 159 4.36 -30.93 16.21
CA LEU A 159 5.54 -31.64 15.71
C LEU A 159 5.35 -32.14 14.27
N THR A 160 4.13 -32.56 13.90
CA THR A 160 3.85 -33.05 12.55
C THR A 160 3.97 -31.90 11.56
N THR A 161 3.38 -30.75 11.90
CA THR A 161 3.47 -29.53 11.11
C THR A 161 4.91 -29.00 11.03
N TRP A 162 5.65 -29.00 12.14
CA TRP A 162 7.07 -28.64 12.17
C TRP A 162 7.90 -29.49 11.21
N LYS A 163 7.69 -30.82 11.21
CA LYS A 163 8.40 -31.75 10.32
C LYS A 163 8.01 -31.59 8.84
N ARG A 164 6.76 -31.24 8.56
CA ARG A 164 6.31 -30.96 7.18
C ARG A 164 6.85 -29.63 6.64
N ASN A 165 7.21 -28.70 7.52
CA ASN A 165 7.76 -27.39 7.17
C ASN A 165 9.27 -27.32 7.42
N ALA A 166 10.00 -28.42 7.17
CA ALA A 166 11.47 -28.49 7.24
C ALA A 166 12.09 -27.98 8.56
N GLY A 167 11.33 -28.03 9.65
CA GLY A 167 11.75 -27.59 10.98
C GLY A 167 11.53 -26.10 11.27
N ALA A 168 10.76 -25.38 10.45
CA ALA A 168 10.39 -24.00 10.68
C ALA A 168 9.63 -23.81 12.01
N THR A 169 9.90 -22.72 12.71
CA THR A 169 9.16 -22.31 13.93
C THR A 169 7.97 -21.40 13.61
N MET A 170 7.97 -20.79 12.44
CA MET A 170 6.94 -19.89 11.95
C MET A 170 6.64 -20.20 10.49
N LEU A 171 5.36 -20.28 10.16
CA LEU A 171 4.85 -20.30 8.79
C LEU A 171 4.55 -18.87 8.37
N VAL A 172 4.88 -18.52 7.12
CA VAL A 172 4.74 -17.16 6.60
C VAL A 172 4.08 -17.23 5.23
N ASP A 173 3.04 -16.41 5.01
CA ASP A 173 2.49 -16.16 3.68
C ASP A 173 3.21 -14.96 3.07
N LYS A 174 4.14 -15.23 2.15
CA LYS A 174 4.94 -14.21 1.46
C LYS A 174 4.59 -14.19 -0.03
N LYS A 175 4.41 -12.98 -0.58
CA LYS A 175 4.11 -12.74 -2.00
C LYS A 175 5.14 -11.81 -2.59
N SER A 176 5.57 -12.04 -3.84
CA SER A 176 6.51 -11.13 -4.49
C SER A 176 5.93 -9.71 -4.52
N THR A 177 6.74 -8.72 -4.15
CA THR A 177 6.36 -7.30 -4.24
C THR A 177 7.15 -6.59 -5.34
N THR A 178 6.60 -5.46 -5.79
CA THR A 178 7.23 -4.54 -6.73
C THR A 178 7.65 -3.27 -6.00
N LEU A 179 8.92 -2.90 -6.18
CA LEU A 179 9.47 -1.62 -5.76
C LEU A 179 9.82 -0.83 -7.02
N GLN A 180 9.34 0.40 -7.12
CA GLN A 180 9.56 1.25 -8.29
C GLN A 180 9.41 2.73 -7.94
N ALA A 181 9.92 3.63 -8.78
CA ALA A 181 9.53 5.03 -8.75
C ALA A 181 8.23 5.17 -9.57
N SER A 182 7.12 5.54 -8.94
CA SER A 182 5.84 5.70 -9.64
C SER A 182 4.93 6.70 -8.95
N LEU A 183 3.97 7.27 -9.68
CA LEU A 183 2.94 8.15 -9.15
C LEU A 183 1.57 7.46 -9.19
N PRO A 184 0.66 7.78 -8.25
CA PRO A 184 -0.73 7.39 -8.38
C PRO A 184 -1.34 7.92 -9.69
N THR A 185 -2.24 7.15 -10.29
CA THR A 185 -2.83 7.50 -11.61
C THR A 185 -3.53 8.85 -11.63
N VAL A 186 -4.12 9.24 -10.49
CA VAL A 186 -4.88 10.49 -10.28
C VAL A 186 -4.03 11.62 -9.72
N VAL A 187 -2.72 11.44 -9.61
CA VAL A 187 -1.80 12.46 -9.12
C VAL A 187 -0.83 12.83 -10.25
N ARG A 188 -0.55 14.13 -10.40
CA ARG A 188 0.58 14.63 -11.17
C ARG A 188 1.48 15.40 -10.24
N SER A 189 2.78 15.17 -10.35
CA SER A 189 3.76 15.84 -9.51
C SER A 189 5.04 16.08 -10.30
N ASN A 190 5.80 17.09 -9.87
CA ASN A 190 7.15 17.36 -10.37
C ASN A 190 8.19 16.38 -9.79
N VAL A 191 7.84 15.64 -8.73
CA VAL A 191 8.66 14.56 -8.17
C VAL A 191 8.02 13.21 -8.45
N THR A 192 8.82 12.19 -8.74
CA THR A 192 8.35 10.80 -8.85
C THR A 192 8.80 10.03 -7.62
N PRO A 193 7.89 9.68 -6.70
CA PRO A 193 8.27 9.10 -5.43
C PRO A 193 8.63 7.62 -5.56
N PRO A 194 9.47 7.11 -4.64
CA PRO A 194 9.54 5.69 -4.37
C PRO A 194 8.18 5.10 -4.03
N SER A 195 7.92 3.88 -4.49
CA SER A 195 6.66 3.18 -4.23
C SER A 195 6.85 1.69 -3.98
N ILE A 196 6.11 1.14 -3.02
CA ILE A 196 6.13 -0.28 -2.63
C ILE A 196 4.70 -0.83 -2.68
N HIS A 197 4.53 -1.96 -3.36
CA HIS A 197 3.26 -2.71 -3.34
C HIS A 197 3.18 -3.59 -2.09
N VAL A 198 2.14 -3.47 -1.28
CA VAL A 198 1.96 -4.25 -0.04
C VAL A 198 0.53 -4.76 0.00
N GLY A 199 0.34 -6.00 -0.45
CA GLY A 199 -0.99 -6.60 -0.58
C GLY A 199 -1.90 -5.80 -1.52
N ARG A 200 -3.05 -5.35 -1.00
CA ARG A 200 -4.00 -4.49 -1.74
C ARG A 200 -3.56 -3.03 -1.82
N GLN A 201 -2.57 -2.64 -1.02
CA GLN A 201 -2.13 -1.27 -0.88
C GLN A 201 -0.87 -0.97 -1.69
N ILE A 202 -0.69 0.31 -2.02
CA ILE A 202 0.57 0.83 -2.57
C ILE A 202 0.97 2.03 -1.72
N LEU A 203 2.18 1.99 -1.18
CA LEU A 203 2.77 3.08 -0.42
C LEU A 203 3.58 3.95 -1.39
N TYR A 204 3.30 5.24 -1.46
CA TYR A 204 4.07 6.23 -2.23
C TYR A 204 4.77 7.17 -1.24
N PHE A 205 6.09 7.16 -1.22
CA PHE A 205 6.90 7.94 -0.29
C PHE A 205 7.14 9.35 -0.86
N MET A 206 6.16 10.24 -0.67
CA MET A 206 6.20 11.65 -1.08
C MET A 206 7.16 12.46 -0.18
N PRO A 207 7.64 13.65 -0.57
CA PRO A 207 8.57 14.43 0.27
C PRO A 207 8.09 14.76 1.69
N ASP A 208 6.77 14.88 1.90
CA ASP A 208 6.12 15.30 3.14
C ASP A 208 5.36 14.17 3.87
N MET A 209 4.89 13.16 3.13
CA MET A 209 4.05 12.09 3.67
C MET A 209 4.23 10.78 2.90
N ILE A 210 3.74 9.68 3.46
CA ILE A 210 3.47 8.46 2.71
C ILE A 210 2.01 8.49 2.29
N LEU A 211 1.76 8.62 0.99
CA LEU A 211 0.44 8.46 0.42
C LEU A 211 0.15 6.97 0.26
N VAL A 212 -0.91 6.48 0.89
CA VAL A 212 -1.33 5.08 0.88
C VAL A 212 -2.54 4.94 -0.04
N LYS A 213 -2.41 4.17 -1.11
CA LYS A 213 -3.51 3.86 -2.02
C LYS A 213 -4.10 2.50 -1.71
N ASP A 214 -5.42 2.43 -1.61
CA ASP A 214 -6.15 1.18 -1.43
C ASP A 214 -7.41 1.17 -2.28
N GLY A 215 -7.44 0.30 -3.29
CA GLY A 215 -8.53 0.28 -4.28
C GLY A 215 -8.76 1.66 -4.92
N ASN A 216 -9.90 2.28 -4.58
CA ASN A 216 -10.35 3.58 -5.07
C ASN A 216 -10.22 4.71 -4.03
N GLN A 217 -9.46 4.49 -2.96
CA GLN A 217 -9.29 5.42 -1.85
C GLN A 217 -7.81 5.68 -1.57
N TYR A 218 -7.56 6.84 -0.97
CA TYR A 218 -6.26 7.30 -0.55
C TYR A 218 -6.30 7.82 0.88
N GLY A 219 -5.21 7.57 1.59
CA GLY A 219 -4.92 8.05 2.93
C GLY A 219 -3.46 8.48 2.97
N ALA A 220 -3.06 9.12 4.05
CA ALA A 220 -1.71 9.65 4.23
C ALA A 220 -1.21 9.37 5.64
N VAL A 221 0.07 9.00 5.72
CA VAL A 221 0.80 8.85 6.97
C VAL A 221 1.97 9.83 6.94
N GLY A 222 1.96 10.82 7.84
CA GLY A 222 3.09 11.72 8.00
C GLY A 222 4.34 10.97 8.50
N TYR A 223 5.53 11.42 8.08
CA TYR A 223 6.78 10.80 8.52
C TYR A 223 6.99 10.88 10.05
N GLY A 224 6.38 11.87 10.72
CA GLY A 224 6.39 12.00 12.17
C GLY A 224 5.77 10.82 12.92
N ASP A 225 4.75 10.19 12.31
CA ASP A 225 3.97 9.09 12.88
C ASP A 225 4.41 7.72 12.39
N LEU A 226 5.23 7.68 11.34
CA LEU A 226 5.79 6.46 10.79
C LEU A 226 6.82 5.85 11.75
N ARG A 227 6.61 4.57 12.08
CA ARG A 227 7.55 3.72 12.79
C ARG A 227 8.12 2.69 11.83
N THR A 228 9.45 2.60 11.80
CA THR A 228 10.16 1.60 11.00
C THR A 228 10.97 0.70 11.91
N GLN A 229 10.91 -0.61 11.67
CA GLN A 229 11.73 -1.60 12.36
C GLN A 229 12.30 -2.56 11.32
N PHE A 230 13.58 -2.88 11.41
CA PHE A 230 14.18 -3.88 10.54
C PHE A 230 15.00 -4.87 11.36
N ALA A 231 15.01 -6.12 10.90
CA ALA A 231 15.76 -7.19 11.55
C ALA A 231 16.15 -8.27 10.54
N PRO A 232 17.29 -8.95 10.76
CA PRO A 232 17.62 -10.14 10.01
C PRO A 232 16.61 -11.26 10.28
N SER A 233 16.18 -11.96 9.23
CA SER A 233 15.22 -13.06 9.26
C SER A 233 15.83 -14.30 8.59
N ASN A 234 15.70 -15.47 9.19
CA ASN A 234 16.16 -16.74 8.59
C ASN A 234 14.98 -17.45 7.94
N PHE A 235 15.08 -17.74 6.65
CA PHE A 235 14.03 -18.36 5.88
C PHE A 235 14.51 -19.67 5.25
N ILE A 236 13.71 -20.74 5.38
CA ILE A 236 14.00 -22.03 4.74
C ILE A 236 13.51 -21.96 3.29
N GLU A 237 14.43 -21.84 2.34
CA GLU A 237 14.09 -21.60 0.93
C GLU A 237 13.92 -22.93 0.19
N THR A 238 12.67 -23.34 0.02
CA THR A 238 12.32 -24.58 -0.70
C THR A 238 12.42 -24.43 -2.21
N GLY A 239 12.27 -23.20 -2.71
CA GLY A 239 12.32 -22.85 -4.13
C GLY A 239 13.73 -22.46 -4.62
N LYS A 240 13.77 -21.54 -5.57
CA LYS A 240 15.02 -20.98 -6.09
C LYS A 240 15.55 -19.95 -5.10
N VAL A 241 16.77 -20.15 -4.63
CA VAL A 241 17.48 -19.18 -3.79
C VAL A 241 17.80 -17.92 -4.62
N PRO A 242 17.50 -16.71 -4.11
CA PRO A 242 17.94 -15.47 -4.75
C PRO A 242 19.46 -15.42 -4.87
N SER A 243 19.98 -14.86 -5.96
CA SER A 243 21.43 -14.86 -6.24
C SER A 243 22.27 -14.04 -5.26
N ASP A 244 21.64 -13.11 -4.53
CA ASP A 244 22.27 -12.24 -3.54
C ASP A 244 21.99 -12.64 -2.08
N ALA A 245 21.27 -13.74 -1.88
CA ALA A 245 20.94 -14.24 -0.56
C ALA A 245 22.14 -14.98 0.08
N GLU A 246 22.39 -14.69 1.36
CA GLU A 246 23.39 -15.42 2.14
C GLU A 246 22.80 -16.73 2.68
N ILE A 247 23.38 -17.87 2.31
CA ILE A 247 23.00 -19.17 2.89
C ILE A 247 23.77 -19.35 4.20
N VAL A 248 23.06 -19.31 5.33
CA VAL A 248 23.66 -19.39 6.68
C VAL A 248 23.73 -20.81 7.23
N SER A 249 22.87 -21.70 6.75
CA SER A 249 22.89 -23.12 7.11
C SER A 249 22.05 -23.95 6.13
N TYR A 250 21.98 -25.26 6.37
CA TYR A 250 21.10 -26.17 5.66
C TYR A 250 20.26 -26.97 6.67
N THR A 251 19.00 -27.23 6.32
CA THR A 251 18.10 -28.14 7.04
C THR A 251 17.68 -29.29 6.13
N TRP A 252 17.04 -30.32 6.66
CA TRP A 252 16.43 -31.38 5.88
C TRP A 252 14.96 -31.03 5.59
N ALA A 253 14.44 -31.47 4.44
CA ALA A 253 13.01 -31.32 4.11
C ALA A 253 12.11 -31.90 5.20
N HIS A 254 12.55 -33.01 5.82
CA HIS A 254 11.93 -33.65 6.96
C HIS A 254 12.98 -33.93 8.05
N PRO A 255 13.25 -32.99 8.96
CA PRO A 255 14.27 -33.15 9.98
C PRO A 255 13.74 -33.96 11.17
N ASN A 256 14.64 -34.66 11.85
CA ASN A 256 14.42 -35.18 13.19
C ASN A 256 14.67 -34.09 14.23
N LYS A 257 14.20 -34.29 15.48
CA LYS A 257 14.41 -33.35 16.59
C LYS A 257 15.89 -33.04 16.87
N ASN A 258 16.80 -33.92 16.47
CA ASN A 258 18.25 -33.74 16.59
C ASN A 258 18.91 -33.04 15.38
N GLY A 259 18.12 -32.57 14.40
CA GLY A 259 18.60 -31.90 13.18
C GLY A 259 19.04 -32.81 12.04
N GLY A 260 19.09 -34.14 12.23
CA GLY A 260 19.42 -35.10 11.17
C GLY A 260 18.23 -35.45 10.26
N PRO A 261 18.46 -36.17 9.13
CA PRO A 261 17.39 -36.57 8.23
C PRO A 261 16.49 -37.65 8.84
N ASP A 262 15.17 -37.52 8.69
CA ASP A 262 14.25 -38.65 8.88
C ASP A 262 14.32 -39.60 7.67
N LYS A 263 14.90 -40.78 7.88
CA LYS A 263 15.11 -41.82 6.85
C LYS A 263 13.83 -42.51 6.38
N ARG A 264 12.69 -42.27 7.06
CA ARG A 264 11.39 -42.81 6.63
C ARG A 264 10.83 -42.11 5.40
N PHE A 265 11.31 -40.90 5.12
CA PHE A 265 10.94 -40.14 3.93
C PHE A 265 11.92 -40.47 2.81
N ARG A 266 11.39 -41.02 1.71
CA ARG A 266 12.19 -41.41 0.54
C ARG A 266 12.91 -40.22 -0.09
N ASP A 267 12.20 -39.08 -0.20
CA ASP A 267 12.67 -37.87 -0.86
C ASP A 267 12.96 -36.76 0.16
N ASN A 268 13.98 -36.98 1.01
CA ASN A 268 14.38 -36.04 2.07
C ASN A 268 15.68 -35.33 1.72
N ARG A 269 15.63 -34.31 0.86
CA ARG A 269 16.80 -33.51 0.47
C ARG A 269 17.17 -32.47 1.52
N GLN A 270 18.41 -32.00 1.48
CA GLN A 270 18.79 -30.77 2.17
C GLN A 270 18.21 -29.54 1.46
N ILE A 271 17.85 -28.54 2.25
CA ILE A 271 17.22 -27.29 1.84
C ILE A 271 17.99 -26.14 2.51
N PRO A 272 18.40 -25.11 1.76
CA PRO A 272 19.15 -23.98 2.31
C PRO A 272 18.29 -23.14 3.25
N VAL A 273 18.92 -22.64 4.31
CA VAL A 273 18.40 -21.59 5.18
C VAL A 273 19.09 -20.30 4.77
N CYS A 274 18.32 -19.38 4.18
CA CYS A 274 18.81 -18.10 3.71
C CYS A 274 18.59 -17.02 4.76
N ARG A 275 19.51 -16.08 4.85
CA ARG A 275 19.37 -14.87 5.65
C ARG A 275 18.80 -13.76 4.77
N TYR A 276 17.60 -13.32 5.13
CA TYR A 276 16.90 -12.17 4.57
C TYR A 276 16.88 -11.02 5.57
N GLU A 277 16.38 -9.87 5.15
CA GLU A 277 16.11 -8.73 6.02
C GLU A 277 14.64 -8.35 5.96
N ALA A 278 13.99 -8.35 7.11
CA ALA A 278 12.60 -7.93 7.27
C ALA A 278 12.56 -6.45 7.64
N LEU A 279 11.67 -5.69 7.01
CA LEU A 279 11.39 -4.28 7.23
C LEU A 279 9.89 -4.10 7.47
N ARG A 280 9.54 -3.63 8.67
CA ARG A 280 8.16 -3.31 9.07
C ARG A 280 7.93 -1.81 9.05
N PHE A 281 6.80 -1.42 8.47
CA PHE A 281 6.22 -0.08 8.58
C PHE A 281 5.00 -0.14 9.48
N SER A 282 4.90 0.76 10.45
CA SER A 282 3.66 0.92 11.21
C SER A 282 3.37 2.37 11.58
N SER A 283 2.12 2.68 11.87
CA SER A 283 1.72 3.99 12.39
C SER A 283 0.56 3.87 13.38
N PRO A 284 0.35 4.87 14.26
CA PRO A 284 -0.85 4.94 15.11
C PRO A 284 -2.16 4.99 14.31
N SER A 285 -2.11 5.53 13.09
CA SER A 285 -3.25 5.66 12.18
C SER A 285 -3.64 4.36 11.46
N GLY A 286 -2.96 3.25 11.74
CA GLY A 286 -3.36 1.93 11.27
C GLY A 286 -2.49 1.32 10.15
N LEU A 287 -1.49 2.03 9.63
CA LEU A 287 -0.47 1.41 8.77
C LEU A 287 0.22 0.27 9.53
N ASN A 288 0.32 -0.91 8.92
CA ASN A 288 0.99 -2.07 9.49
C ASN A 288 1.38 -3.07 8.41
N GLU A 289 2.53 -2.84 7.78
CA GLU A 289 3.01 -3.64 6.64
C GLU A 289 4.40 -4.23 6.90
N LEU A 290 4.63 -5.43 6.37
CA LEU A 290 5.91 -6.13 6.49
C LEU A 290 6.43 -6.52 5.10
N VAL A 291 7.66 -6.11 4.81
CA VAL A 291 8.38 -6.42 3.57
C VAL A 291 9.67 -7.16 3.92
N GLU A 292 10.05 -8.14 3.12
CA GLU A 292 11.34 -8.84 3.23
C GLU A 292 12.17 -8.64 1.97
N PHE A 293 13.49 -8.51 2.15
CA PHE A 293 14.49 -8.38 1.10
C PHE A 293 15.46 -9.55 1.14
N SER A 294 15.88 -10.03 -0.03
CA SER A 294 16.82 -11.16 -0.13
C SER A 294 18.21 -10.87 0.40
N LYS A 295 18.58 -9.58 0.51
CA LYS A 295 19.88 -9.10 1.00
C LYS A 295 19.75 -8.41 2.36
N THR A 296 20.78 -8.51 3.18
CA THR A 296 20.86 -7.86 4.50
C THR A 296 21.56 -6.50 4.46
N ASN A 297 21.33 -5.68 5.49
CA ASN A 297 21.91 -4.35 5.67
C ASN A 297 21.52 -3.34 4.58
N VAL A 298 20.32 -3.51 4.00
CA VAL A 298 19.80 -2.63 2.94
C VAL A 298 18.73 -1.66 3.45
N SER A 299 18.04 -2.02 4.54
CA SER A 299 16.93 -1.27 5.11
C SER A 299 17.38 -0.11 6.01
N GLN A 300 18.54 -0.23 6.65
CA GLN A 300 19.01 0.79 7.60
C GLN A 300 19.12 2.20 6.98
N PRO A 301 19.77 2.40 5.82
CA PRO A 301 19.86 3.73 5.20
C PRO A 301 18.47 4.32 4.87
N PHE A 302 17.53 3.46 4.47
CA PHE A 302 16.16 3.88 4.13
C PHE A 302 15.40 4.35 5.37
N CYS A 303 15.45 3.57 6.46
CA CYS A 303 14.87 3.96 7.74
C CYS A 303 15.50 5.26 8.30
N GLN A 304 16.81 5.43 8.17
CA GLN A 304 17.49 6.66 8.58
C GLN A 304 17.04 7.88 7.76
N ALA A 305 16.86 7.72 6.45
CA ALA A 305 16.37 8.80 5.60
C ALA A 305 14.91 9.19 5.94
N LEU A 306 14.04 8.20 6.22
CA LEU A 306 12.68 8.44 6.70
C LEU A 306 12.66 9.22 8.03
N LEU A 307 13.51 8.82 8.98
CA LEU A 307 13.64 9.51 10.27
C LEU A 307 14.18 10.94 10.11
N ALA A 308 15.10 11.17 9.19
CA ALA A 308 15.61 12.51 8.89
C ALA A 308 14.50 13.43 8.34
N LEU A 309 13.68 12.94 7.41
CA LEU A 309 12.50 13.67 6.94
C LEU A 309 11.51 13.94 8.08
N ALA A 310 11.25 12.96 8.93
CA ALA A 310 10.39 13.14 10.10
C ALA A 310 10.89 14.26 11.05
N GLN A 311 12.21 14.32 11.29
CA GLN A 311 12.81 15.37 12.11
C GLN A 311 12.71 16.74 11.45
N MET A 312 12.97 16.83 10.14
CA MET A 312 12.83 18.08 9.40
C MET A 312 11.41 18.64 9.45
N HIS A 313 10.40 17.80 9.19
CA HIS A 313 9.00 18.23 9.22
C HIS A 313 8.55 18.65 10.62
N ARG A 314 9.03 17.99 11.68
CA ARG A 314 8.77 18.43 13.07
C ARG A 314 9.37 19.80 13.36
N ASN A 315 10.60 20.05 12.90
CA ASN A 315 11.27 21.33 13.11
C ASN A 315 10.59 22.46 12.31
N ALA A 316 10.12 22.16 11.09
CA ALA A 316 9.33 23.07 10.28
C ALA A 316 7.92 23.33 10.87
N GLY A 317 7.28 22.34 11.49
CA GLY A 317 6.00 22.53 12.19
C GLY A 317 6.09 23.47 13.42
N GLY A 318 7.28 23.60 14.01
CA GLY A 318 7.58 24.61 15.04
C GLY A 318 7.84 26.02 14.50
N GLN A 319 8.10 26.15 13.19
CA GLN A 319 8.24 27.41 12.46
C GLN A 319 7.24 27.43 11.29
N SER A 320 5.98 27.71 11.61
CA SER A 320 4.85 27.84 10.68
C SER A 320 5.26 28.32 9.27
N GLY A 321 5.28 27.42 8.28
CA GLY A 321 5.24 27.80 6.86
C GLY A 321 6.24 27.18 5.87
N LEU A 322 6.78 25.97 6.08
CA LEU A 322 7.57 25.30 5.03
C LEU A 322 6.80 24.10 4.45
N LEU A 323 6.61 24.09 3.13
CA LEU A 323 5.86 23.12 2.32
C LEU A 323 4.35 23.35 2.29
N LYS A 324 3.93 24.32 1.46
CA LYS A 324 2.58 24.31 0.89
C LYS A 324 2.60 23.48 -0.38
N ALA A 325 1.92 22.34 -0.36
CA ALA A 325 1.32 21.84 -1.60
C ALA A 325 0.36 22.94 -2.10
N ARG A 326 0.61 23.46 -3.30
CA ARG A 326 -0.30 24.38 -4.00
C ARG A 326 -0.92 23.68 -5.20
#